data_AF-A0A0S4L8M5-F1
#
_entry.id   AF-A0A0S4L8M5-F1
#
_cell.length_a   1.000
_cell.length_b   1.000
_cell.length_c   1.000
_cell.angle_alpha   90.00
_cell.angle_beta   90.00
_cell.angle_gamma   90.00
#
_symmetry.space_group_name_H-M   'P 1'
#
loop_
_entity.id
_entity.type
_entity.pdbx_description
1 polymer ?
#
loop_
_entity_poly.entity_id
_entity_poly.type
_entity_poly.pdbx_seq_one_letter_code
_entity_poly.pdbx_strand_id
1 'polypeptide(L)'
;MPSTLDYALMAGASYIDTRNPINRLSVPQEWAAVAHVPNNPAFPQITGAAGFEAVAFKKGTDIVISYAGTYAKDLTGDMVADFNLATGLGSAQLLQAAQYYLQVKAENPTATSITFTGHSLGGGLAALMGVFFGQQAMTFDQAPFARSAQLNVLTPDVAATLKADLLASGRTEADLVGLTNFLQLRATNGGIPNSNLVANINVQGEFLSGVPWNIPDRIGTTLFDINNSAPGVSGDDLHAQSVLTAFLQSKETAVTGKTLNQVTGELTDLLKMVFDQNLFANETDTNQRNFLDHLVRHQVGVQGSFAADAMVTRFTSDLWKLAQDGGLTMADDAFASAKLVSKAMIAFAMQKYYTETQASAGYNQEIFTNVSGGVRFDRADVATTYDNTVKGYNDFHLYLANNFSLADRQRIENALPGLRDWYVQAGTSGMDATDAQNRGAFMLGGRGADSLTGGTGDDLLVGNTGFDSLTGGGGTDTLIGGAGFDRYYYTTGNGNDRIEDSDADGVIFVNGQLLIGGVKKDEDQDWTSPDGTIKYVMSGTDLVVKLGNQTIMTVNENFQNGQFRIQRRVEKEERMAA
;
A
#
# COMPACT_ATOMS: atom_id res chain seq x y z
N MET A 1 20.74 23.65 6.58
CA MET A 1 19.46 23.70 5.81
C MET A 1 18.81 22.32 5.79
N PRO A 2 17.54 22.20 6.21
CA PRO A 2 16.79 20.94 6.19
C PRO A 2 16.50 20.48 4.75
N SER A 3 16.40 19.17 4.53
CA SER A 3 15.86 18.61 3.29
C SER A 3 14.33 18.75 3.22
N THR A 4 13.73 18.48 2.05
CA THR A 4 12.26 18.42 1.94
C THR A 4 11.67 17.35 2.84
N LEU A 5 12.31 16.19 2.96
CA LEU A 5 11.84 15.13 3.85
C LEU A 5 11.98 15.53 5.33
N ASP A 6 13.05 16.23 5.72
CA ASP A 6 13.20 16.76 7.08
C ASP A 6 12.01 17.65 7.44
N TYR A 7 11.63 18.58 6.55
CA TYR A 7 10.48 19.45 6.75
C TYR A 7 9.15 18.69 6.84
N ALA A 8 8.95 17.65 6.03
CA ALA A 8 7.72 16.83 6.04
C ALA A 8 7.60 16.01 7.35
N LEU A 9 8.70 15.41 7.79
CA LEU A 9 8.74 14.68 9.06
C LEU A 9 8.47 15.61 10.24
N MET A 10 9.11 16.79 10.27
CA MET A 10 8.86 17.78 11.33
C MET A 10 7.43 18.33 11.32
N ALA A 11 6.83 18.52 10.13
CA ALA A 11 5.43 18.91 9.98
C ALA A 11 4.46 17.90 10.61
N GLY A 12 4.72 16.59 10.48
CA GLY A 12 3.91 15.56 11.14
C GLY A 12 4.29 15.30 12.59
N ALA A 13 5.56 15.47 12.97
CA ALA A 13 6.04 15.26 14.33
C ALA A 13 5.54 16.32 15.32
N SER A 14 5.08 17.47 14.84
CA SER A 14 4.52 18.54 15.69
C SER A 14 3.12 18.26 16.23
N TYR A 15 2.40 17.25 15.72
CA TYR A 15 1.10 16.81 16.25
C TYR A 15 1.30 15.93 17.49
N ILE A 16 1.64 16.52 18.63
CA ILE A 16 1.99 15.79 19.86
C ILE A 16 0.74 15.56 20.71
N ASP A 17 -0.07 16.59 20.95
CA ASP A 17 -1.22 16.50 21.85
C ASP A 17 -2.43 15.80 21.23
N THR A 18 -2.51 15.83 19.90
CA THR A 18 -3.63 15.28 19.12
C THR A 18 -3.39 13.85 18.62
N ARG A 19 -2.16 13.33 18.77
CA ARG A 19 -1.81 11.96 18.38
C ARG A 19 -1.24 11.17 19.54
N ASN A 20 -1.65 9.92 19.62
CA ASN A 20 -1.06 8.97 20.56
C ASN A 20 0.45 8.84 20.25
N PRO A 21 1.36 8.77 21.24
CA PRO A 21 2.81 8.70 21.00
C PRO A 21 3.25 7.69 19.95
N ILE A 22 2.51 6.60 19.85
CA ILE A 22 2.82 5.54 18.94
C ILE A 22 2.44 5.89 17.48
N ASN A 23 1.52 6.83 17.22
CA ASN A 23 1.14 7.35 15.89
C ASN A 23 1.83 8.68 15.52
N ARG A 24 2.80 9.14 16.31
CA ARG A 24 3.57 10.35 16.01
C ARG A 24 4.66 10.05 14.99
N LEU A 25 4.75 10.86 13.94
CA LEU A 25 5.87 10.77 12.99
C LEU A 25 7.19 11.10 13.71
N SER A 26 8.26 10.50 13.21
CA SER A 26 9.58 10.63 13.79
C SER A 26 10.16 12.02 13.54
N VAL A 27 10.89 12.53 14.54
CA VAL A 27 11.83 13.63 14.33
C VAL A 27 13.01 13.11 13.50
N PRO A 28 13.48 13.81 12.45
CA PRO A 28 14.61 13.35 11.67
C PRO A 28 15.88 13.18 12.54
N GLN A 29 16.73 12.21 12.23
CA GLN A 29 17.77 11.70 13.14
C GLN A 29 18.78 12.76 13.65
N GLU A 30 19.05 13.81 12.87
CA GLU A 30 20.00 14.87 13.23
C GLU A 30 19.34 16.10 13.88
N TRP A 31 18.02 16.05 14.05
CA TRP A 31 17.21 17.11 14.64
C TRP A 31 16.72 16.67 16.02
N ALA A 32 16.53 17.64 16.90
CA ALA A 32 15.93 17.43 18.21
C ALA A 32 14.80 18.43 18.44
N ALA A 33 13.66 17.97 18.97
CA ALA A 33 12.62 18.86 19.48
C ALA A 33 13.15 19.59 20.73
N VAL A 34 13.12 20.92 20.73
CA VAL A 34 13.70 21.75 21.81
C VAL A 34 12.68 22.65 22.49
N ALA A 35 11.49 22.84 21.92
CA ALA A 35 10.40 23.55 22.57
C ALA A 35 9.04 23.10 21.99
N HIS A 36 8.10 22.65 22.82
CA HIS A 36 6.74 22.28 22.41
C HIS A 36 5.69 23.11 23.17
N VAL A 37 4.77 23.76 22.46
CA VAL A 37 3.58 24.40 23.04
C VAL A 37 2.40 23.46 22.85
N PRO A 38 1.60 23.17 23.90
CA PRO A 38 1.45 23.87 25.17
C PRO A 38 2.30 23.38 26.36
N ASN A 39 3.08 22.31 26.22
CA ASN A 39 3.69 21.63 27.38
C ASN A 39 5.01 22.25 27.88
N ASN A 40 5.51 23.31 27.27
CA ASN A 40 6.77 23.95 27.67
C ASN A 40 6.53 25.15 28.62
N PRO A 41 7.04 25.10 29.88
CA PRO A 41 6.85 26.16 30.87
C PRO A 41 7.56 27.47 30.53
N ALA A 42 8.51 27.48 29.58
CA ALA A 42 9.05 28.70 29.01
C ALA A 42 8.00 29.43 28.14
N PHE A 43 7.01 28.71 27.61
CA PHE A 43 5.92 29.22 26.77
C PHE A 43 4.55 29.13 27.50
N PRO A 44 4.43 29.58 28.76
CA PRO A 44 3.39 29.11 29.69
C PRO A 44 1.99 29.64 29.37
N GLN A 45 1.85 30.69 28.57
CA GLN A 45 0.60 31.41 28.33
C GLN A 45 0.65 32.16 26.99
N ILE A 46 0.69 31.41 25.89
CA ILE A 46 0.14 31.93 24.64
C ILE A 46 -1.40 32.03 24.89
N THR A 47 -1.86 33.18 25.39
CA THR A 47 -3.22 33.37 25.94
C THR A 47 -4.29 33.10 24.88
N GLY A 48 -5.34 32.34 25.23
CA GLY A 48 -6.46 32.02 24.32
C GLY A 48 -6.24 30.85 23.36
N ALA A 49 -5.23 29.99 23.60
CA ALA A 49 -4.80 28.88 22.74
C ALA A 49 -5.71 27.64 22.75
N ALA A 50 -7.01 27.81 22.52
CA ALA A 50 -7.80 26.67 22.05
C ALA A 50 -7.36 26.36 20.61
N GLY A 51 -6.63 25.25 20.43
CA GLY A 51 -6.33 24.69 19.12
C GLY A 51 -4.96 25.00 18.48
N PHE A 52 -4.05 25.68 19.17
CA PHE A 52 -2.71 25.95 18.61
C PHE A 52 -1.64 25.01 19.19
N GLU A 53 -0.88 24.38 18.31
CA GLU A 53 0.25 23.53 18.67
C GLU A 53 1.47 23.89 17.80
N ALA A 54 2.65 23.96 18.42
CA ALA A 54 3.89 24.26 17.70
C ALA A 54 5.11 23.62 18.35
N VAL A 55 6.07 23.22 17.52
CA VAL A 55 7.33 22.62 17.95
C VAL A 55 8.51 23.25 17.22
N ALA A 56 9.53 23.66 17.97
CA ALA A 56 10.82 24.05 17.43
C ALA A 56 11.78 22.85 17.44
N PHE A 57 12.39 22.59 16.31
CA PHE A 57 13.41 21.58 16.11
C PHE A 57 14.75 22.24 15.85
N LYS A 58 15.82 21.69 16.40
CA LYS A 58 17.17 22.27 16.31
C LYS A 58 18.18 21.25 15.81
N LYS A 59 19.07 21.71 14.91
CA LYS A 59 20.26 21.01 14.45
C LYS A 59 21.42 21.99 14.41
N GLY A 60 22.32 21.90 15.39
CA GLY A 60 23.37 22.91 15.57
C GLY A 60 22.78 24.30 15.83
N THR A 61 23.03 25.25 14.93
CA THR A 61 22.49 26.62 14.97
C THR A 61 21.28 26.83 14.05
N ASP A 62 20.88 25.81 13.29
CA ASP A 62 19.68 25.85 12.45
C ASP A 62 18.46 25.47 13.29
N ILE A 63 17.36 26.21 13.10
CA ILE A 63 16.08 25.97 13.77
C ILE A 63 14.97 25.89 12.72
N VAL A 64 14.09 24.91 12.88
CA VAL A 64 12.82 24.80 12.15
C VAL A 64 11.69 24.89 13.15
N ILE A 65 10.76 25.81 12.94
CA ILE A 65 9.53 25.89 13.70
C ILE A 65 8.42 25.24 12.86
N SER A 66 7.85 24.16 13.39
CA SER A 66 6.69 23.51 12.81
C SER A 66 5.43 23.96 13.54
N TYR A 67 4.44 24.40 12.77
CA TYR A 67 3.10 24.69 13.28
C TYR A 67 2.18 23.51 12.94
N ALA A 68 1.46 23.02 13.93
CA ALA A 68 0.40 22.04 13.75
C ALA A 68 -0.96 22.74 13.93
N GLY A 69 -1.88 22.51 13.00
CA GLY A 69 -3.29 22.85 13.21
C GLY A 69 -3.95 21.87 14.19
N THR A 70 -5.16 22.16 14.66
CA THR A 70 -5.89 21.23 15.53
C THR A 70 -6.53 20.06 14.77
N TYR A 71 -7.07 19.15 15.57
CA TYR A 71 -7.62 17.86 15.19
C TYR A 71 -9.03 17.96 14.61
N ALA A 72 -9.37 17.06 13.68
CA ALA A 72 -10.67 16.98 13.00
C ALA A 72 -11.92 16.87 13.91
N LYS A 73 -11.78 16.56 15.21
CA LYS A 73 -12.90 16.56 16.17
C LYS A 73 -13.23 17.96 16.75
N ASP A 74 -12.40 18.99 16.52
CA ASP A 74 -12.75 20.40 16.77
C ASP A 74 -12.93 21.17 15.45
N LEU A 75 -13.83 20.65 14.61
CA LEU A 75 -14.25 21.29 13.35
C LEU A 75 -14.64 22.76 13.54
N THR A 76 -15.17 23.16 14.70
CA THR A 76 -15.61 24.54 14.93
C THR A 76 -14.48 25.54 15.12
N GLY A 77 -13.41 25.18 15.82
CA GLY A 77 -12.24 26.06 16.00
C GLY A 77 -11.41 26.18 14.73
N ASP A 78 -11.12 25.05 14.09
CA ASP A 78 -10.28 24.98 12.90
C ASP A 78 -10.98 25.57 11.67
N MET A 79 -12.26 25.29 11.44
CA MET A 79 -13.00 25.93 10.34
C MET A 79 -13.07 27.44 10.52
N VAL A 80 -13.14 27.96 11.75
CA VAL A 80 -13.15 29.42 11.98
C VAL A 80 -11.78 30.03 11.74
N ALA A 81 -10.70 29.40 12.20
CA ALA A 81 -9.34 29.87 11.94
C ALA A 81 -9.00 29.81 10.44
N ASP A 82 -9.29 28.69 9.79
CA ASP A 82 -9.10 28.48 8.35
C ASP A 82 -9.95 29.44 7.54
N PHE A 83 -11.25 29.60 7.88
CA PHE A 83 -12.14 30.51 7.18
C PHE A 83 -11.71 31.96 7.36
N ASN A 84 -11.37 32.40 8.57
CA ASN A 84 -10.95 33.77 8.81
C ASN A 84 -9.62 34.08 8.12
N LEU A 85 -8.63 33.18 8.18
CA LEU A 85 -7.36 33.38 7.48
C LEU A 85 -7.51 33.29 5.96
N ALA A 86 -8.32 32.38 5.44
CA ALA A 86 -8.61 32.29 4.01
C ALA A 86 -9.37 33.52 3.49
N THR A 87 -10.23 34.13 4.32
CA THR A 87 -10.98 35.35 3.97
C THR A 87 -10.23 36.65 4.24
N GLY A 88 -9.07 36.61 4.93
CA GLY A 88 -8.25 37.79 5.22
C GLY A 88 -8.69 38.57 6.47
N LEU A 89 -9.28 37.88 7.45
CA LEU A 89 -9.73 38.43 8.74
C LEU A 89 -8.74 38.19 9.89
N GLY A 90 -7.64 37.45 9.65
CA GLY A 90 -6.67 37.08 10.68
C GLY A 90 -7.14 35.94 11.59
N SER A 91 -6.31 35.50 12.54
CA SER A 91 -6.73 34.53 13.57
C SER A 91 -5.91 34.66 14.83
N ALA A 92 -6.46 34.16 15.95
CA ALA A 92 -5.70 34.02 17.18
C ALA A 92 -4.46 33.15 16.95
N GLN A 93 -4.59 32.01 16.25
CA GLN A 93 -3.48 31.11 15.98
C GLN A 93 -2.31 31.76 15.22
N LEU A 94 -2.57 32.75 14.36
CA LEU A 94 -1.52 33.53 13.70
C LEU A 94 -0.74 34.41 14.70
N LEU A 95 -1.43 35.08 15.62
CA LEU A 95 -0.78 35.83 16.71
C LEU A 95 0.09 34.89 17.56
N GLN A 96 -0.44 33.71 17.85
CA GLN A 96 0.23 32.67 18.64
C GLN A 96 1.48 32.13 17.93
N ALA A 97 1.38 31.87 16.61
CA ALA A 97 2.51 31.51 15.77
C ALA A 97 3.63 32.56 15.79
N ALA A 98 3.27 33.85 15.74
CA ALA A 98 4.22 34.94 15.81
C ALA A 98 4.86 35.12 17.19
N GLN A 99 4.06 35.01 18.26
CA GLN A 99 4.57 35.03 19.63
C GLN A 99 5.58 33.91 19.87
N TYR A 100 5.25 32.69 19.40
CA TYR A 100 6.13 31.53 19.50
C TYR A 100 7.44 31.74 18.74
N TYR A 101 7.39 32.19 17.48
CA TYR A 101 8.59 32.49 16.69
C TYR A 101 9.49 33.52 17.36
N LEU A 102 8.93 34.65 17.80
CA LEU A 102 9.72 35.72 18.43
C LEU A 102 10.36 35.26 19.73
N GLN A 103 9.68 34.38 20.48
CA GLN A 103 10.25 33.78 21.67
C GLN A 103 11.39 32.79 21.35
N VAL A 104 11.18 31.86 20.41
CA VAL A 104 12.24 30.92 19.97
C VAL A 104 13.46 31.69 19.46
N LYS A 105 13.24 32.78 18.72
CA LYS A 105 14.31 33.68 18.26
C LYS A 105 15.06 34.34 19.42
N ALA A 106 14.36 34.85 20.41
CA ALA A 106 14.98 35.49 21.59
C ALA A 106 15.79 34.48 22.43
N GLU A 107 15.30 33.25 22.56
CA GLU A 107 15.97 32.16 23.29
C GLU A 107 17.17 31.57 22.54
N ASN A 108 17.28 31.82 21.23
CA ASN A 108 18.35 31.30 20.39
C ASN A 108 19.08 32.43 19.64
N PRO A 109 19.78 33.34 20.35
CA PRO A 109 20.44 34.50 19.74
C PRO A 109 21.60 34.12 18.78
N THR A 110 22.10 32.89 18.88
CA THR A 110 23.15 32.35 18.00
C THR A 110 22.59 31.56 16.82
N ALA A 111 21.27 31.53 16.63
CA ALA A 111 20.67 30.83 15.50
C ALA A 111 21.11 31.47 14.18
N THR A 112 21.59 30.64 13.24
CA THR A 112 22.03 31.08 11.91
C THR A 112 20.87 31.12 10.92
N SER A 113 19.83 30.32 11.15
CA SER A 113 18.58 30.34 10.39
C SER A 113 17.42 29.89 11.27
N ILE A 114 16.27 30.55 11.13
CA ILE A 114 14.99 30.08 11.66
C ILE A 114 14.03 29.99 10.47
N THR A 115 13.57 28.79 10.16
CA THR A 115 12.64 28.53 9.05
C THR A 115 11.35 27.90 9.55
N PHE A 116 10.33 27.84 8.69
CA PHE A 116 8.99 27.38 9.05
C PHE A 116 8.54 26.16 8.25
N THR A 117 7.73 25.31 8.88
CA THR A 117 7.03 24.20 8.22
C THR A 117 5.68 23.92 8.85
N GLY A 118 4.87 23.12 8.16
CA GLY A 118 3.58 22.66 8.64
C GLY A 118 2.77 22.00 7.52
N HIS A 119 1.73 21.28 7.92
CA HIS A 119 0.72 20.67 7.05
C HIS A 119 -0.61 21.40 7.18
N SER A 120 -1.44 21.44 6.13
CA SER A 120 -2.80 21.99 6.21
C SER A 120 -2.82 23.44 6.74
N LEU A 121 -3.64 23.75 7.75
CA LEU A 121 -3.65 24.99 8.54
C LEU A 121 -2.26 25.39 9.03
N GLY A 122 -1.50 24.46 9.59
CA GLY A 122 -0.13 24.69 10.07
C GLY A 122 0.82 25.12 8.93
N GLY A 123 0.64 24.54 7.74
CA GLY A 123 1.34 24.96 6.52
C GLY A 123 0.97 26.39 6.12
N GLY A 124 -0.32 26.75 6.20
CA GLY A 124 -0.77 28.12 5.96
C GLY A 124 -0.19 29.14 6.95
N LEU A 125 -0.12 28.79 8.25
CA LEU A 125 0.53 29.61 9.27
C LEU A 125 2.03 29.78 8.99
N ALA A 126 2.72 28.69 8.65
CA ALA A 126 4.14 28.71 8.28
C ALA A 126 4.39 29.64 7.08
N ALA A 127 3.51 29.61 6.08
CA ALA A 127 3.60 30.48 4.90
C ALA A 127 3.42 31.96 5.25
N LEU A 128 2.42 32.32 6.06
CA LEU A 128 2.20 33.68 6.54
C LEU A 128 3.40 34.18 7.36
N MET A 129 3.89 33.35 8.28
CA MET A 129 5.06 33.64 9.09
C MET A 129 6.32 33.86 8.25
N GLY A 130 6.51 33.04 7.21
CA GLY A 130 7.59 33.18 6.24
C GLY A 130 7.58 34.53 5.55
N VAL A 131 6.43 34.94 5.00
CA VAL A 131 6.35 36.22 4.28
C VAL A 131 6.42 37.43 5.23
N PHE A 132 5.75 37.36 6.38
CA PHE A 132 5.68 38.45 7.34
C PHE A 132 7.02 38.75 7.99
N PHE A 133 7.84 37.73 8.28
CA PHE A 133 9.14 37.93 8.94
C PHE A 133 10.33 37.78 8.00
N GLY A 134 10.09 37.58 6.69
CA GLY A 134 11.14 37.42 5.69
C GLY A 134 12.00 36.19 5.93
N GLN A 135 11.38 35.07 6.30
CA GLN A 135 12.05 33.79 6.56
C GLN A 135 11.61 32.75 5.54
N GLN A 136 12.41 31.70 5.37
CA GLN A 136 12.05 30.58 4.50
C GLN A 136 10.94 29.73 5.14
N ALA A 137 10.02 29.26 4.31
CA ALA A 137 9.02 28.28 4.72
C ALA A 137 8.89 27.17 3.65
N MET A 138 8.82 25.93 4.10
CA MET A 138 8.45 24.78 3.26
C MET A 138 7.18 24.16 3.83
N THR A 139 6.13 24.09 3.03
CA THR A 139 4.78 23.73 3.51
C THR A 139 4.20 22.57 2.70
N PHE A 140 3.27 21.85 3.31
CA PHE A 140 2.68 20.63 2.75
C PHE A 140 1.17 20.71 2.79
N ASP A 141 0.52 20.45 1.64
CA ASP A 141 -0.94 20.61 1.45
C ASP A 141 -1.48 21.88 2.15
N GLN A 142 -0.80 23.01 1.94
CA GLN A 142 -1.01 24.19 2.77
C GLN A 142 -2.40 24.82 2.56
N ALA A 143 -2.96 25.35 3.65
CA ALA A 143 -4.16 26.15 3.58
C ALA A 143 -3.94 27.47 2.78
N PRO A 144 -4.91 27.89 1.93
CA PRO A 144 -4.75 29.01 1.01
C PRO A 144 -4.97 30.38 1.69
N PHE A 145 -3.94 30.88 2.38
CA PHE A 145 -4.02 32.14 3.15
C PHE A 145 -3.44 33.37 2.45
N ALA A 146 -3.26 33.38 1.13
CA ALA A 146 -2.70 34.52 0.39
C ALA A 146 -3.47 35.83 0.64
N ARG A 147 -4.79 35.76 0.84
CA ARG A 147 -5.61 36.94 1.16
C ARG A 147 -5.24 37.59 2.48
N SER A 148 -4.83 36.81 3.48
CA SER A 148 -4.31 37.34 4.74
C SER A 148 -2.96 38.07 4.58
N ALA A 149 -2.22 37.82 3.50
CA ALA A 149 -0.99 38.55 3.21
C ALA A 149 -1.21 39.77 2.29
N GLN A 150 -2.37 39.89 1.64
CA GLN A 150 -2.68 40.99 0.73
C GLN A 150 -3.36 42.17 1.45
N LEU A 151 -3.34 43.33 0.81
CA LEU A 151 -4.20 44.46 1.18
C LEU A 151 -5.58 44.27 0.55
N ASN A 152 -6.63 44.41 1.34
CA ASN A 152 -8.02 44.35 0.89
C ASN A 152 -8.78 45.57 1.44
N VAL A 153 -9.67 46.15 0.62
CA VAL A 153 -10.51 47.28 1.06
C VAL A 153 -11.70 46.84 1.91
N LEU A 154 -12.04 45.55 1.89
CA LEU A 154 -13.20 44.97 2.59
C LEU A 154 -12.84 44.29 3.91
N THR A 155 -11.56 44.00 4.17
CA THR A 155 -11.11 43.30 5.38
C THR A 155 -9.97 44.07 6.06
N PRO A 156 -9.79 43.93 7.39
CA PRO A 156 -8.67 44.53 8.08
C PRO A 156 -7.33 44.05 7.51
N ASP A 157 -6.32 44.92 7.57
CA ASP A 157 -4.97 44.53 7.23
C ASP A 157 -4.42 43.59 8.29
N VAL A 158 -4.39 42.29 8.00
CA VAL A 158 -3.97 41.23 8.94
C VAL A 158 -2.53 41.45 9.41
N ALA A 159 -1.61 41.85 8.54
CA ALA A 159 -0.21 42.07 8.91
C ALA A 159 -0.06 43.29 9.84
N ALA A 160 -0.80 44.37 9.58
CA ALA A 160 -0.80 45.54 10.44
C ALA A 160 -1.48 45.27 11.79
N THR A 161 -2.57 44.49 11.78
CA THR A 161 -3.28 44.07 12.99
C THR A 161 -2.39 43.18 13.86
N LEU A 162 -1.75 42.17 13.27
CA LEU A 162 -0.76 41.33 13.94
C LEU A 162 0.36 42.16 14.56
N LYS A 163 0.88 43.17 13.83
CA LYS A 163 1.90 44.08 14.36
C LYS A 163 1.40 44.83 15.60
N ALA A 164 0.20 45.39 15.53
CA ALA A 164 -0.41 46.13 16.64
C ALA A 164 -0.62 45.23 17.87
N ASP A 165 -1.12 44.01 17.67
CA ASP A 165 -1.34 43.04 18.75
C ASP A 165 -0.02 42.60 19.40
N LEU A 166 1.02 42.39 18.61
CA LEU A 166 2.35 42.06 19.13
C LEU A 166 2.95 43.21 19.95
N LEU A 167 2.82 44.45 19.50
CA LEU A 167 3.23 45.64 20.28
C LEU A 167 2.43 45.76 21.57
N ALA A 168 1.11 45.53 21.52
CA ALA A 168 0.24 45.51 22.70
C ALA A 168 0.62 44.40 23.69
N SER A 169 1.16 43.28 23.20
CA SER A 169 1.70 42.18 24.03
C SER A 169 3.10 42.45 24.62
N GLY A 170 3.67 43.65 24.40
CA GLY A 170 4.95 44.07 24.96
C GLY A 170 6.17 43.81 24.06
N ARG A 171 5.99 43.44 22.79
CA ARG A 171 7.08 43.40 21.80
C ARG A 171 7.49 44.81 21.39
N THR A 172 8.74 44.96 20.99
CA THR A 172 9.30 46.24 20.52
C THR A 172 9.33 46.30 19.00
N GLU A 173 9.44 47.50 18.42
CA GLU A 173 9.66 47.65 16.98
C GLU A 173 10.94 46.96 16.50
N ALA A 174 11.95 46.84 17.36
CA ALA A 174 13.17 46.11 17.06
C ALA A 174 12.93 44.59 16.91
N ASP A 175 11.97 44.03 17.65
CA ASP A 175 11.57 42.63 17.52
C ASP A 175 10.83 42.38 16.20
N LEU A 176 10.08 43.39 15.71
CA LEU A 176 9.14 43.30 14.60
C LEU A 176 9.70 43.84 13.27
N VAL A 177 11.02 44.00 13.13
CA VAL A 177 11.67 44.53 11.91
C VAL A 177 11.22 43.79 10.65
N GLY A 178 11.07 42.47 10.69
CA GLY A 178 10.58 41.68 9.55
C GLY A 178 9.19 42.11 9.09
N LEU A 179 8.26 42.25 10.04
CA LEU A 179 6.87 42.64 9.78
C LEU A 179 6.76 44.10 9.32
N THR A 180 7.59 44.99 9.88
CA THR A 180 7.74 46.37 9.41
C THR A 180 8.23 46.42 7.96
N ASN A 181 9.25 45.63 7.63
CA ASN A 181 9.78 45.55 6.26
C ASN A 181 8.73 44.99 5.29
N PHE A 182 7.98 43.95 5.70
CA PHE A 182 6.88 43.41 4.90
C PHE A 182 5.82 44.48 4.57
N LEU A 183 5.34 45.21 5.57
CA LEU A 183 4.34 46.28 5.39
C LEU A 183 4.87 47.38 4.44
N GLN A 184 6.11 47.81 4.61
CA GLN A 184 6.73 48.83 3.76
C GLN A 184 6.90 48.37 2.31
N LEU A 185 7.39 47.14 2.11
CA LEU A 185 7.57 46.56 0.79
C LEU A 185 6.22 46.37 0.09
N ARG A 186 5.19 45.92 0.81
CA ARG A 186 3.84 45.75 0.25
C ARG A 186 3.23 47.09 -0.17
N ALA A 187 3.41 48.13 0.64
CA ALA A 187 2.94 49.48 0.30
C ALA A 187 3.66 50.06 -0.93
N THR A 188 4.93 49.71 -1.13
CA THR A 188 5.75 50.22 -2.25
C THR A 188 5.52 49.44 -3.54
N ASN A 189 5.48 48.11 -3.45
CA ASN A 189 5.56 47.21 -4.60
C ASN A 189 4.24 46.48 -4.90
N GLY A 190 3.26 46.52 -3.99
CA GLY A 190 2.05 45.71 -4.06
C GLY A 190 2.31 44.20 -3.85
N GLY A 191 1.29 43.38 -4.07
CA GLY A 191 1.38 41.92 -3.99
C GLY A 191 1.67 41.38 -2.59
N ILE A 192 2.35 40.23 -2.51
CA ILE A 192 2.80 39.60 -1.27
C ILE A 192 4.34 39.61 -1.26
N PRO A 193 4.98 40.57 -0.57
CA PRO A 193 6.43 40.56 -0.39
C PRO A 193 6.92 39.24 0.18
N ASN A 194 8.16 38.86 -0.15
CA ASN A 194 8.80 37.63 0.33
C ASN A 194 8.11 36.31 -0.08
N SER A 195 7.10 36.34 -0.95
CA SER A 195 6.43 35.11 -1.42
C SER A 195 7.41 34.09 -2.02
N ASN A 196 8.50 34.56 -2.64
CA ASN A 196 9.58 33.71 -3.16
C ASN A 196 10.37 32.93 -2.10
N LEU A 197 10.16 33.20 -0.80
CA LEU A 197 10.77 32.45 0.31
C LEU A 197 9.90 31.25 0.75
N VAL A 198 8.68 31.15 0.22
CA VAL A 198 7.73 30.08 0.56
C VAL A 198 7.63 29.10 -0.60
N ALA A 199 7.84 27.83 -0.29
CA ALA A 199 7.68 26.71 -1.21
C ALA A 199 6.62 25.75 -0.68
N ASN A 200 5.74 25.26 -1.55
CA ASN A 200 4.72 24.27 -1.17
C ASN A 200 4.78 23.01 -2.04
N ILE A 201 4.43 21.88 -1.44
CA ILE A 201 4.26 20.58 -2.10
C ILE A 201 2.90 20.04 -1.70
N ASN A 202 2.14 19.52 -2.67
CA ASN A 202 0.79 19.01 -2.41
C ASN A 202 0.61 17.61 -2.97
N VAL A 203 -0.34 16.86 -2.43
CA VAL A 203 -0.83 15.63 -3.07
C VAL A 203 -1.92 16.01 -4.08
N GLN A 204 -1.83 15.53 -5.31
CA GLN A 204 -2.83 15.83 -6.32
C GLN A 204 -4.23 15.31 -5.89
N GLY A 205 -5.25 16.18 -5.93
CA GLY A 205 -6.63 15.79 -5.61
C GLY A 205 -6.95 15.76 -4.12
N GLU A 206 -6.03 16.17 -3.25
CA GLU A 206 -6.30 16.42 -1.82
C GLU A 206 -7.38 17.48 -1.62
N PHE A 207 -8.04 17.45 -0.46
CA PHE A 207 -9.21 18.27 -0.13
C PHE A 207 -9.02 19.77 -0.48
N LEU A 208 -7.97 20.41 0.00
CA LEU A 208 -7.64 21.82 -0.22
C LEU A 208 -7.18 22.13 -1.65
N SER A 209 -6.93 21.12 -2.50
CA SER A 209 -6.64 21.30 -3.92
C SER A 209 -7.91 21.38 -4.79
N GLY A 210 -9.05 20.86 -4.29
CA GLY A 210 -10.30 20.70 -5.04
C GLY A 210 -11.46 21.64 -4.67
N VAL A 211 -11.39 22.36 -3.54
CA VAL A 211 -12.42 23.31 -3.09
C VAL A 211 -12.30 24.62 -3.91
N PRO A 212 -13.37 25.42 -4.16
CA PRO A 212 -13.35 26.63 -5.00
C PRO A 212 -12.53 27.82 -4.43
N TRP A 213 -11.48 27.55 -3.66
CA TRP A 213 -10.39 28.46 -3.40
C TRP A 213 -9.39 28.29 -4.54
N ASN A 214 -9.55 29.05 -5.62
CA ASN A 214 -8.64 28.97 -6.76
C ASN A 214 -7.19 28.95 -6.24
N ILE A 215 -6.35 28.10 -6.83
CA ILE A 215 -4.91 27.92 -6.57
C ILE A 215 -4.10 29.25 -6.40
N PRO A 216 -4.48 30.44 -6.95
CA PRO A 216 -3.83 31.72 -6.62
C PRO A 216 -3.96 32.17 -5.16
N ASP A 217 -4.81 31.54 -4.34
CA ASP A 217 -4.98 31.90 -2.93
C ASP A 217 -3.91 31.24 -2.01
N ARG A 218 -2.94 30.49 -2.55
CA ARG A 218 -1.78 29.95 -1.80
C ARG A 218 -0.58 30.91 -1.84
N ILE A 219 0.15 31.01 -0.73
CA ILE A 219 1.37 31.83 -0.65
C ILE A 219 2.57 31.02 -1.18
N GLY A 220 3.41 31.65 -1.98
CA GLY A 220 4.64 31.06 -2.47
C GLY A 220 4.51 30.30 -3.78
N THR A 221 5.53 29.48 -4.06
CA THR A 221 5.62 28.70 -5.30
C THR A 221 5.36 27.23 -5.02
N THR A 222 4.42 26.63 -5.75
CA THR A 222 4.26 25.17 -5.77
C THR A 222 5.43 24.56 -6.50
N LEU A 223 6.26 23.78 -5.81
CA LEU A 223 7.43 23.16 -6.42
C LEU A 223 7.00 22.05 -7.39
N PHE A 224 6.14 21.16 -6.92
CA PHE A 224 5.47 20.12 -7.69
C PHE A 224 4.31 19.58 -6.86
N ASP A 225 3.30 19.06 -7.55
CA ASP A 225 2.32 18.18 -6.92
C ASP A 225 2.82 16.73 -7.02
N ILE A 226 2.67 15.98 -5.93
CA ILE A 226 2.85 14.54 -5.94
C ILE A 226 1.61 13.95 -6.61
N ASN A 227 1.79 13.42 -7.82
CA ASN A 227 0.70 12.82 -8.58
C ASN A 227 0.00 11.74 -7.74
N ASN A 228 -1.32 11.77 -7.76
CA ASN A 228 -2.17 10.70 -7.27
C ASN A 228 -2.91 10.09 -8.46
N SER A 229 -2.72 8.79 -8.66
CA SER A 229 -3.35 8.06 -9.76
C SER A 229 -4.42 7.08 -9.29
N ALA A 230 -4.75 7.06 -7.99
CA ALA A 230 -5.75 6.16 -7.44
C ALA A 230 -7.18 6.72 -7.63
N PRO A 231 -8.05 6.05 -8.42
CA PRO A 231 -9.40 6.52 -8.66
C PRO A 231 -10.32 6.28 -7.44
N GLY A 232 -11.13 7.28 -7.09
CA GLY A 232 -12.18 7.14 -6.08
C GLY A 232 -11.69 7.10 -4.63
N VAL A 233 -10.50 7.64 -4.36
CA VAL A 233 -10.04 7.99 -3.00
C VAL A 233 -10.52 9.40 -2.68
N SER A 234 -10.99 9.64 -1.46
CA SER A 234 -11.51 10.96 -1.08
C SER A 234 -10.38 11.98 -0.96
N GLY A 235 -10.69 13.26 -1.19
CA GLY A 235 -9.73 14.35 -0.95
C GLY A 235 -9.30 14.43 0.51
N ASP A 236 -10.18 14.05 1.44
CA ASP A 236 -9.91 14.03 2.88
C ASP A 236 -8.87 12.97 3.24
N ASP A 237 -8.99 11.77 2.68
CA ASP A 237 -8.00 10.71 2.85
C ASP A 237 -6.63 11.13 2.29
N LEU A 238 -6.62 11.74 1.10
CA LEU A 238 -5.39 12.23 0.46
C LEU A 238 -4.75 13.38 1.23
N HIS A 239 -5.51 14.12 2.03
CA HIS A 239 -5.05 15.22 2.89
C HIS A 239 -4.40 14.72 4.19
N ALA A 240 -3.57 13.69 4.10
CA ALA A 240 -2.90 13.06 5.22
C ALA A 240 -1.37 13.24 5.14
N GLN A 241 -0.79 13.84 6.18
CA GLN A 241 0.66 14.07 6.26
C GLN A 241 1.49 12.79 6.12
N SER A 242 0.97 11.65 6.58
CA SER A 242 1.65 10.36 6.48
C SER A 242 1.66 9.80 5.05
N VAL A 243 0.60 10.02 4.24
CA VAL A 243 0.62 9.68 2.80
C VAL A 243 1.66 10.51 2.06
N LEU A 244 1.60 11.84 2.24
CA LEU A 244 2.56 12.75 1.61
C LEU A 244 4.00 12.37 1.97
N THR A 245 4.26 12.10 3.26
CA THR A 245 5.60 11.73 3.75
C THR A 245 6.03 10.37 3.18
N ALA A 246 5.14 9.38 3.14
CA ALA A 246 5.44 8.07 2.55
C ALA A 246 5.77 8.19 1.04
N PHE A 247 5.06 9.04 0.31
CA PHE A 247 5.36 9.30 -1.10
C PHE A 247 6.74 9.93 -1.28
N LEU A 248 7.08 10.96 -0.48
CA LEU A 248 8.41 11.57 -0.52
C LEU A 248 9.52 10.58 -0.16
N GLN A 249 9.33 9.78 0.90
CA GLN A 249 10.27 8.73 1.32
C GLN A 249 10.47 7.66 0.23
N SER A 250 9.37 7.23 -0.41
CA SER A 250 9.45 6.28 -1.51
C SER A 250 10.21 6.86 -2.70
N LYS A 251 10.06 8.17 -2.98
CA LYS A 251 10.79 8.86 -4.06
C LYS A 251 12.28 8.97 -3.80
N GLU A 252 12.71 9.16 -2.55
CA GLU A 252 14.13 9.18 -2.19
C GLU A 252 14.81 7.81 -2.33
N THR A 253 14.05 6.73 -2.12
CA THR A 253 14.60 5.36 -2.07
C THR A 253 14.30 4.51 -3.30
N ALA A 254 13.43 4.99 -4.20
CA ALA A 254 13.03 4.25 -5.38
C ALA A 254 14.21 4.06 -6.36
N VAL A 255 14.35 2.84 -6.86
CA VAL A 255 14.98 2.61 -8.16
C VAL A 255 14.17 3.41 -9.20
N THR A 256 14.85 4.10 -10.13
CA THR A 256 14.25 5.10 -11.03
C THR A 256 12.87 4.67 -11.57
N GLY A 257 11.83 5.43 -11.21
CA GLY A 257 10.46 5.25 -11.71
C GLY A 257 9.58 4.22 -10.99
N LYS A 258 9.97 3.75 -9.79
CA LYS A 258 9.20 2.78 -8.98
C LYS A 258 8.83 3.31 -7.60
N THR A 259 8.18 4.46 -7.57
CA THR A 259 7.74 5.13 -6.32
C THR A 259 6.37 4.63 -5.84
N LEU A 260 6.05 4.81 -4.56
CA LEU A 260 4.77 4.38 -4.00
C LEU A 260 3.60 5.08 -4.69
N ASN A 261 3.73 6.36 -5.05
CA ASN A 261 2.68 7.08 -5.78
C ASN A 261 2.52 6.61 -7.23
N GLN A 262 3.49 5.89 -7.82
CA GLN A 262 3.31 5.25 -9.13
C GLN A 262 2.64 3.88 -8.97
N VAL A 263 2.99 3.12 -7.92
CA VAL A 263 2.32 1.86 -7.58
C VAL A 263 0.80 2.07 -7.47
N THR A 264 0.33 3.18 -6.92
CA THR A 264 -1.11 3.45 -6.76
C THR A 264 -1.87 3.61 -8.08
N GLY A 265 -1.18 3.92 -9.18
CA GLY A 265 -1.78 3.96 -10.52
C GLY A 265 -1.98 2.57 -11.12
N GLU A 266 -1.08 1.63 -10.82
CA GLU A 266 -1.17 0.24 -11.27
C GLU A 266 -2.10 -0.58 -10.36
N LEU A 267 -1.95 -0.40 -9.05
CA LEU A 267 -2.77 -1.01 -8.00
C LEU A 267 -3.82 0.00 -7.51
N THR A 268 -4.83 0.23 -8.34
CA THR A 268 -5.85 1.28 -8.14
C THR A 268 -6.65 1.21 -6.84
N ASP A 269 -6.71 0.05 -6.19
CA ASP A 269 -7.40 -0.13 -4.89
C ASP A 269 -6.47 0.10 -3.68
N LEU A 270 -5.15 0.20 -3.90
CA LEU A 270 -4.15 0.28 -2.83
C LEU A 270 -4.44 1.42 -1.83
N LEU A 271 -4.68 2.64 -2.32
CA LEU A 271 -4.94 3.75 -1.40
C LEU A 271 -6.25 3.56 -0.65
N LYS A 272 -7.31 3.06 -1.28
CA LYS A 272 -8.58 2.77 -0.58
C LYS A 272 -8.37 1.77 0.56
N MET A 273 -7.55 0.75 0.32
CA MET A 273 -7.21 -0.25 1.33
C MET A 273 -6.36 0.32 2.45
N VAL A 274 -5.39 1.18 2.12
CA VAL A 274 -4.56 1.88 3.12
C VAL A 274 -5.40 2.74 4.07
N PHE A 275 -6.56 3.23 3.61
CA PHE A 275 -7.54 3.99 4.40
C PHE A 275 -8.71 3.15 4.94
N ASP A 276 -8.71 1.82 4.76
CA ASP A 276 -9.77 0.95 5.26
C ASP A 276 -9.57 0.61 6.73
N GLN A 277 -10.53 1.03 7.58
CA GLN A 277 -10.54 0.74 9.02
C GLN A 277 -10.74 -0.75 9.33
N ASN A 278 -11.29 -1.54 8.41
CA ASN A 278 -11.37 -3.00 8.55
C ASN A 278 -10.01 -3.67 8.34
N LEU A 279 -9.05 -2.96 7.75
CA LEU A 279 -7.65 -3.37 7.61
C LEU A 279 -6.84 -2.78 8.77
N PHE A 280 -6.02 -1.76 8.49
CA PHE A 280 -5.04 -1.19 9.42
C PHE A 280 -5.07 0.34 9.49
N ALA A 281 -6.11 0.98 8.94
CA ALA A 281 -6.31 2.42 8.99
C ALA A 281 -6.88 2.88 10.34
N ASN A 282 -6.20 2.53 11.44
CA ASN A 282 -6.65 2.91 12.78
C ASN A 282 -6.56 4.43 12.99
N GLU A 283 -7.48 4.96 13.80
CA GLU A 283 -7.49 6.35 14.22
C GLU A 283 -6.20 6.72 14.98
N THR A 284 -5.63 7.89 14.66
CA THR A 284 -4.28 8.28 15.12
C THR A 284 -4.21 8.72 16.58
N ASP A 285 -5.34 9.09 17.20
CA ASP A 285 -5.47 9.45 18.62
C ASP A 285 -5.59 8.21 19.54
N THR A 286 -5.75 7.02 18.97
CA THR A 286 -5.92 5.77 19.72
C THR A 286 -4.60 5.06 20.06
N ASN A 287 -4.67 4.06 20.94
CA ASN A 287 -3.53 3.17 21.24
C ASN A 287 -3.32 2.07 20.19
N GLN A 288 -4.07 2.10 19.08
CA GLN A 288 -3.86 1.22 17.94
C GLN A 288 -2.96 1.90 16.91
N ARG A 289 -2.19 1.10 16.17
CA ARG A 289 -1.27 1.65 15.18
C ARG A 289 -1.99 1.95 13.88
N ASN A 290 -1.87 3.18 13.40
CA ASN A 290 -2.19 3.48 12.01
C ASN A 290 -1.10 2.91 11.09
N PHE A 291 -1.51 2.27 10.00
CA PHE A 291 -0.61 1.62 9.05
C PHE A 291 0.40 2.59 8.42
N LEU A 292 -0.04 3.73 7.90
CA LEU A 292 0.87 4.68 7.24
C LEU A 292 1.87 5.28 8.21
N ASP A 293 1.41 5.68 9.40
CA ASP A 293 2.31 6.18 10.44
C ASP A 293 3.34 5.10 10.83
N HIS A 294 2.94 3.82 10.85
CA HIS A 294 3.87 2.71 11.08
C HIS A 294 4.97 2.65 10.02
N LEU A 295 4.59 2.61 8.74
CA LEU A 295 5.55 2.53 7.64
C LEU A 295 6.53 3.72 7.67
N VAL A 296 6.00 4.94 7.81
CA VAL A 296 6.81 6.17 7.82
C VAL A 296 7.80 6.17 8.98
N ARG A 297 7.37 5.75 10.17
CA ARG A 297 8.24 5.65 11.35
C ARG A 297 9.35 4.61 11.15
N HIS A 298 9.06 3.46 10.57
CA HIS A 298 10.07 2.43 10.28
C HIS A 298 11.01 2.80 9.12
N GLN A 299 10.59 3.66 8.20
CA GLN A 299 11.47 4.14 7.15
C GLN A 299 12.66 4.96 7.68
N VAL A 300 12.44 5.79 8.71
CA VAL A 300 13.47 6.68 9.27
C VAL A 300 13.92 6.32 10.68
N GLY A 301 13.27 5.34 11.30
CA GLY A 301 13.46 4.98 12.69
C GLY A 301 12.85 6.00 13.66
N VAL A 302 12.80 5.62 14.93
CA VAL A 302 12.32 6.48 16.02
C VAL A 302 13.43 6.54 17.07
N GLN A 303 14.00 7.73 17.28
CA GLN A 303 15.07 7.94 18.26
C GLN A 303 14.67 7.39 19.65
N GLY A 304 15.57 6.61 20.25
CA GLY A 304 15.33 5.97 21.55
C GLY A 304 14.32 4.81 21.53
N SER A 305 13.79 4.42 20.36
CA SER A 305 12.84 3.30 20.23
C SER A 305 13.37 2.21 19.30
N PHE A 306 13.49 2.48 17.99
CA PHE A 306 14.01 1.52 17.01
C PHE A 306 14.74 2.22 15.88
N ALA A 307 15.70 1.51 15.26
CA ALA A 307 16.44 2.00 14.10
C ALA A 307 15.58 1.98 12.84
N ALA A 308 15.96 2.79 11.84
CA ALA A 308 15.38 2.72 10.50
C ALA A 308 15.59 1.32 9.93
N ASP A 309 14.56 0.77 9.29
CA ASP A 309 14.66 -0.49 8.57
C ASP A 309 14.24 -0.39 7.09
N ALA A 310 13.82 0.78 6.60
CA ALA A 310 13.41 1.02 5.22
C ALA A 310 12.06 0.38 4.82
N MET A 311 11.10 0.34 5.75
CA MET A 311 9.80 -0.30 5.54
C MET A 311 8.97 0.28 4.38
N VAL A 312 8.96 1.60 4.15
CA VAL A 312 8.29 2.19 2.98
C VAL A 312 8.94 1.70 1.69
N THR A 313 10.27 1.61 1.66
CA THR A 313 11.02 1.07 0.52
C THR A 313 10.67 -0.39 0.25
N ARG A 314 10.72 -1.26 1.27
CA ARG A 314 10.39 -2.70 1.11
C ARG A 314 8.92 -2.89 0.68
N PHE A 315 7.98 -2.19 1.31
CA PHE A 315 6.56 -2.24 0.96
C PHE A 315 6.33 -1.79 -0.49
N THR A 316 6.94 -0.68 -0.90
CA THR A 316 6.85 -0.18 -2.28
C THR A 316 7.40 -1.19 -3.28
N SER A 317 8.56 -1.79 -2.97
CA SER A 317 9.21 -2.80 -3.81
C SER A 317 8.32 -4.04 -3.99
N ASP A 318 7.72 -4.55 -2.91
CA ASP A 318 6.78 -5.67 -2.96
C ASP A 318 5.55 -5.39 -3.79
N LEU A 319 4.92 -4.23 -3.58
CA LEU A 319 3.75 -3.86 -4.38
C LEU A 319 4.11 -3.61 -5.85
N TRP A 320 5.31 -3.14 -6.13
CA TRP A 320 5.77 -3.01 -7.52
C TRP A 320 5.88 -4.37 -8.21
N LYS A 321 6.22 -5.44 -7.49
CA LYS A 321 6.25 -6.80 -8.05
C LYS A 321 4.86 -7.29 -8.43
N LEU A 322 3.84 -6.94 -7.65
CA LEU A 322 2.43 -7.21 -7.98
C LEU A 322 1.93 -6.34 -9.14
N ALA A 323 2.48 -5.13 -9.27
CA ALA A 323 2.12 -4.15 -10.30
C ALA A 323 2.79 -4.39 -11.67
N GLN A 324 3.66 -5.40 -11.81
CA GLN A 324 4.40 -5.67 -13.05
C GLN A 324 3.47 -5.84 -14.27
N ASP A 325 3.91 -5.38 -15.44
CA ASP A 325 3.31 -5.62 -16.76
C ASP A 325 1.77 -5.60 -16.80
N GLY A 326 1.13 -4.61 -16.16
CA GLY A 326 -0.33 -4.43 -16.17
C GLY A 326 -1.08 -4.96 -14.94
N GLY A 327 -0.36 -5.44 -13.92
CA GLY A 327 -0.92 -5.96 -12.66
C GLY A 327 -1.32 -7.44 -12.73
N LEU A 328 -2.08 -7.92 -11.76
CA LEU A 328 -2.59 -9.29 -11.78
C LEU A 328 -3.61 -9.45 -12.93
N THR A 329 -3.44 -10.45 -13.79
CA THR A 329 -4.34 -10.65 -14.96
C THR A 329 -5.59 -11.45 -14.65
N MET A 330 -5.65 -12.00 -13.44
CA MET A 330 -6.80 -12.72 -12.92
C MET A 330 -8.00 -11.78 -12.88
N ALA A 331 -9.05 -12.13 -13.63
CA ALA A 331 -10.32 -11.43 -13.51
C ALA A 331 -11.19 -12.22 -12.54
N ASP A 332 -11.69 -11.52 -11.53
CA ASP A 332 -12.46 -12.15 -10.46
C ASP A 332 -13.85 -12.63 -10.90
N ASP A 333 -14.28 -12.29 -12.12
CA ASP A 333 -15.17 -13.04 -13.02
C ASP A 333 -15.27 -12.33 -14.41
N ALA A 334 -16.17 -12.75 -15.29
CA ALA A 334 -16.40 -12.15 -16.62
C ALA A 334 -17.04 -10.73 -16.61
N PHE A 335 -17.56 -10.28 -15.46
CA PHE A 335 -18.35 -9.06 -15.24
C PHE A 335 -17.96 -8.24 -13.99
N ALA A 336 -16.99 -8.68 -13.18
CA ALA A 336 -16.64 -8.08 -11.90
C ALA A 336 -15.58 -7.00 -12.05
N SER A 337 -15.88 -5.89 -11.38
CA SER A 337 -14.98 -4.76 -11.15
C SER A 337 -14.14 -4.92 -9.89
N ALA A 338 -14.35 -5.98 -9.11
CA ALA A 338 -13.57 -6.28 -7.91
C ALA A 338 -12.27 -6.95 -8.34
N LYS A 339 -11.11 -6.47 -7.85
CA LYS A 339 -9.77 -7.04 -8.04
C LYS A 339 -9.40 -7.93 -6.83
N LEU A 340 -10.17 -8.98 -6.51
CA LEU A 340 -10.12 -9.70 -5.23
C LEU A 340 -8.77 -10.35 -4.96
N VAL A 341 -8.15 -11.04 -5.94
CA VAL A 341 -6.80 -11.59 -5.74
C VAL A 341 -5.79 -10.45 -5.49
N SER A 342 -5.91 -9.32 -6.19
CA SER A 342 -5.03 -8.16 -5.98
C SER A 342 -5.19 -7.59 -4.58
N LYS A 343 -6.43 -7.43 -4.12
CA LYS A 343 -6.74 -6.99 -2.76
C LYS A 343 -6.23 -7.98 -1.72
N ALA A 344 -6.41 -9.28 -1.92
CA ALA A 344 -5.86 -10.30 -1.03
C ALA A 344 -4.34 -10.17 -0.89
N MET A 345 -3.63 -10.04 -2.01
CA MET A 345 -2.16 -9.89 -2.04
C MET A 345 -1.69 -8.58 -1.40
N ILE A 346 -2.38 -7.45 -1.66
CA ILE A 346 -2.10 -6.17 -1.00
C ILE A 346 -2.34 -6.31 0.52
N ALA A 347 -3.44 -6.94 0.94
CA ALA A 347 -3.77 -7.13 2.35
C ALA A 347 -2.76 -8.05 3.07
N PHE A 348 -2.25 -9.09 2.39
CA PHE A 348 -1.15 -9.91 2.92
C PHE A 348 0.13 -9.11 3.12
N ALA A 349 0.50 -8.27 2.14
CA ALA A 349 1.63 -7.37 2.30
C ALA A 349 1.39 -6.40 3.49
N MET A 350 0.23 -5.75 3.55
CA MET A 350 -0.10 -4.85 4.67
C MET A 350 -0.02 -5.57 6.03
N GLN A 351 -0.55 -6.79 6.12
CA GLN A 351 -0.49 -7.61 7.34
C GLN A 351 0.95 -7.92 7.74
N LYS A 352 1.79 -8.37 6.80
CA LYS A 352 3.21 -8.63 7.01
C LYS A 352 3.90 -7.40 7.60
N TYR A 353 3.76 -6.24 6.95
CA TYR A 353 4.46 -5.03 7.36
C TYR A 353 3.90 -4.46 8.67
N TYR A 354 2.61 -4.57 8.91
CA TYR A 354 1.98 -4.08 10.14
C TYR A 354 2.36 -4.87 11.39
N THR A 355 2.59 -6.19 11.24
CA THR A 355 2.88 -7.11 12.36
C THR A 355 4.34 -7.52 12.44
N GLU A 356 5.19 -6.97 11.58
CA GLU A 356 6.62 -7.27 11.52
C GLU A 356 7.33 -6.89 12.83
N THR A 357 7.99 -7.87 13.44
CA THR A 357 8.85 -7.70 14.62
C THR A 357 10.15 -8.45 14.40
N GLN A 358 11.17 -8.20 15.23
CA GLN A 358 12.45 -8.94 15.16
C GLN A 358 12.30 -10.46 15.32
N ALA A 359 11.19 -10.94 15.90
CA ALA A 359 10.89 -12.36 16.05
C ALA A 359 10.10 -12.95 14.87
N SER A 360 9.61 -12.11 13.96
CA SER A 360 8.82 -12.56 12.80
C SER A 360 9.69 -13.32 11.80
N ALA A 361 9.08 -14.31 11.13
CA ALA A 361 9.65 -14.89 9.92
C ALA A 361 9.77 -13.80 8.84
N GLY A 362 10.83 -13.85 8.03
CA GLY A 362 11.09 -12.82 7.01
C GLY A 362 11.33 -11.42 7.57
N TYR A 363 11.73 -11.26 8.85
CA TYR A 363 12.02 -9.94 9.43
C TYR A 363 13.04 -9.16 8.60
N ASN A 364 12.70 -7.91 8.31
CA ASN A 364 13.49 -6.98 7.50
C ASN A 364 13.75 -7.50 6.07
N GLN A 365 12.84 -8.31 5.54
CA GLN A 365 12.86 -8.81 4.17
C GLN A 365 11.61 -8.36 3.43
N GLU A 366 11.70 -8.36 2.11
CA GLU A 366 10.54 -8.23 1.23
C GLU A 366 9.74 -9.54 1.24
N ILE A 367 8.41 -9.47 1.14
CA ILE A 367 7.55 -10.67 1.20
C ILE A 367 7.45 -11.38 -0.15
N PHE A 368 7.46 -10.63 -1.26
CA PHE A 368 7.30 -11.20 -2.58
C PHE A 368 8.67 -11.40 -3.24
N THR A 369 8.83 -12.53 -3.90
CA THR A 369 9.97 -12.84 -4.77
C THR A 369 9.45 -12.97 -6.19
N ASN A 370 10.17 -12.42 -7.18
CA ASN A 370 9.75 -12.55 -8.57
C ASN A 370 9.96 -13.98 -9.06
N VAL A 371 8.96 -14.48 -9.78
CA VAL A 371 9.10 -15.61 -10.70
C VAL A 371 8.76 -15.12 -12.11
N SER A 372 9.04 -15.91 -13.14
CA SER A 372 8.67 -15.52 -14.50
C SER A 372 7.13 -15.44 -14.58
N GLY A 373 6.58 -14.28 -14.96
CA GLY A 373 5.13 -14.06 -15.05
C GLY A 373 4.37 -14.11 -13.71
N GLY A 374 5.04 -13.92 -12.57
CA GLY A 374 4.36 -13.97 -11.28
C GLY A 374 5.21 -13.60 -10.07
N VAL A 375 4.66 -13.84 -8.89
CA VAL A 375 5.34 -13.69 -7.61
C VAL A 375 5.22 -14.95 -6.77
N ARG A 376 6.20 -15.18 -5.90
CA ARG A 376 6.17 -16.19 -4.85
C ARG A 376 6.30 -15.56 -3.46
N PHE A 377 5.57 -16.05 -2.47
CA PHE A 377 5.78 -15.74 -1.05
C PHE A 377 5.61 -16.96 -0.15
N ASP A 378 6.24 -16.93 1.03
CA ASP A 378 5.96 -17.88 2.11
C ASP A 378 4.80 -17.34 2.95
N ARG A 379 3.72 -18.10 3.04
CA ARG A 379 2.52 -17.73 3.82
C ARG A 379 2.86 -17.42 5.28
N ALA A 380 3.87 -18.06 5.84
CA ALA A 380 4.28 -17.86 7.23
C ALA A 380 4.97 -16.50 7.48
N ASP A 381 5.44 -15.82 6.44
CA ASP A 381 5.94 -14.44 6.54
C ASP A 381 4.78 -13.43 6.71
N VAL A 382 3.55 -13.83 6.35
CA VAL A 382 2.33 -13.07 6.64
C VAL A 382 1.80 -13.39 8.04
N ALA A 383 1.54 -14.68 8.30
CA ALA A 383 0.95 -15.17 9.52
C ALA A 383 1.18 -16.67 9.69
N THR A 384 1.36 -17.13 10.92
CA THR A 384 1.53 -18.57 11.21
C THR A 384 0.21 -19.34 11.18
N THR A 385 -0.93 -18.65 11.30
CA THR A 385 -2.27 -19.26 11.28
C THR A 385 -2.91 -19.18 9.90
N TYR A 386 -3.90 -20.03 9.64
CA TYR A 386 -4.77 -19.97 8.47
C TYR A 386 -6.21 -19.79 8.98
N ASP A 387 -6.61 -18.54 9.20
CA ASP A 387 -7.93 -18.21 9.75
C ASP A 387 -8.37 -16.80 9.33
N ASN A 388 -9.64 -16.47 9.59
CA ASN A 388 -10.26 -15.21 9.16
C ASN A 388 -9.71 -13.95 9.87
N THR A 389 -8.76 -14.07 10.80
CA THR A 389 -8.08 -12.91 11.40
C THR A 389 -7.02 -12.33 10.46
N VAL A 390 -6.49 -13.12 9.53
CA VAL A 390 -5.54 -12.68 8.51
C VAL A 390 -6.30 -12.02 7.37
N LYS A 391 -6.05 -10.73 7.16
CA LYS A 391 -6.93 -9.85 6.36
C LYS A 391 -7.11 -10.25 4.90
N GLY A 392 -6.08 -10.83 4.27
CA GLY A 392 -6.15 -11.20 2.85
C GLY A 392 -7.02 -12.43 2.55
N TYR A 393 -7.29 -13.31 3.52
CA TYR A 393 -8.06 -14.53 3.24
C TYR A 393 -9.53 -14.26 2.91
N ASN A 394 -10.13 -13.18 3.42
CA ASN A 394 -11.54 -12.88 3.12
C ASN A 394 -11.74 -12.62 1.62
N ASP A 395 -10.94 -11.74 1.03
CA ASP A 395 -10.99 -11.46 -0.41
C ASP A 395 -10.63 -12.71 -1.23
N PHE A 396 -9.66 -13.49 -0.76
CA PHE A 396 -9.26 -14.73 -1.43
C PHE A 396 -10.38 -15.80 -1.43
N HIS A 397 -11.07 -15.99 -0.30
CA HIS A 397 -12.22 -16.90 -0.22
C HIS A 397 -13.40 -16.44 -1.08
N LEU A 398 -13.60 -15.12 -1.23
CA LEU A 398 -14.59 -14.58 -2.17
C LEU A 398 -14.19 -14.85 -3.62
N TYR A 399 -12.91 -14.70 -3.96
CA TYR A 399 -12.40 -15.09 -5.28
C TYR A 399 -12.70 -16.57 -5.57
N LEU A 400 -12.39 -17.46 -4.63
CA LEU A 400 -12.68 -18.90 -4.79
C LEU A 400 -14.17 -19.17 -4.95
N ALA A 401 -15.02 -18.48 -4.19
CA ALA A 401 -16.48 -18.61 -4.27
C ALA A 401 -17.05 -18.20 -5.63
N ASN A 402 -16.43 -17.23 -6.29
CA ASN A 402 -16.91 -16.69 -7.56
C ASN A 402 -16.42 -17.47 -8.78
N ASN A 403 -15.27 -18.14 -8.67
CA ASN A 403 -14.56 -18.69 -9.85
C ASN A 403 -14.51 -20.22 -9.91
N PHE A 404 -14.83 -20.92 -8.82
CA PHE A 404 -14.72 -22.37 -8.76
C PHE A 404 -16.06 -23.04 -8.46
N SER A 405 -16.23 -24.26 -8.99
CA SER A 405 -17.33 -25.12 -8.60
C SER A 405 -17.29 -25.39 -7.09
N LEU A 406 -18.42 -25.76 -6.48
CA LEU A 406 -18.44 -26.08 -5.05
C LEU A 406 -17.45 -27.20 -4.69
N ALA A 407 -17.30 -28.20 -5.56
CA ALA A 407 -16.39 -29.32 -5.36
C ALA A 407 -14.92 -28.88 -5.42
N ASP A 408 -14.54 -28.14 -6.46
CA ASP A 408 -13.17 -27.65 -6.63
C ASP A 408 -12.79 -26.67 -5.53
N ARG A 409 -13.70 -25.75 -5.20
CA ARG A 409 -13.52 -24.83 -4.07
C ARG A 409 -13.25 -25.61 -2.78
N GLN A 410 -14.02 -26.66 -2.50
CA GLN A 410 -13.83 -27.45 -1.29
C GLN A 410 -12.48 -28.19 -1.29
N ARG A 411 -12.03 -28.71 -2.44
CA ARG A 411 -10.69 -29.30 -2.59
C ARG A 411 -9.59 -28.27 -2.31
N ILE A 412 -9.71 -27.09 -2.91
CA ILE A 412 -8.77 -25.97 -2.72
C ILE A 412 -8.74 -25.56 -1.24
N GLU A 413 -9.89 -25.22 -0.65
CA GLU A 413 -9.97 -24.75 0.74
C GLU A 413 -9.46 -25.77 1.76
N ASN A 414 -9.61 -27.07 1.49
CA ASN A 414 -9.08 -28.13 2.34
C ASN A 414 -7.55 -28.26 2.25
N ALA A 415 -6.96 -27.98 1.09
CA ALA A 415 -5.52 -28.10 0.87
C ALA A 415 -4.74 -26.89 1.41
N LEU A 416 -5.25 -25.67 1.21
CA LEU A 416 -4.56 -24.40 1.50
C LEU A 416 -3.90 -24.30 2.90
N PRO A 417 -4.48 -24.81 4.01
CA PRO A 417 -3.84 -24.71 5.32
C PRO A 417 -2.45 -25.37 5.38
N GLY A 418 -2.24 -26.44 4.60
CA GLY A 418 -0.99 -27.19 4.52
C GLY A 418 0.06 -26.57 3.59
N LEU A 419 -0.35 -25.68 2.68
CA LEU A 419 0.51 -25.14 1.63
C LEU A 419 1.25 -23.89 2.13
N ARG A 420 2.58 -23.94 2.10
CA ARG A 420 3.49 -22.90 2.58
C ARG A 420 3.86 -21.91 1.49
N ASP A 421 4.17 -22.41 0.31
CA ASP A 421 4.77 -21.65 -0.78
C ASP A 421 3.69 -21.23 -1.78
N TRP A 422 3.35 -19.95 -1.81
CA TRP A 422 2.29 -19.43 -2.69
C TRP A 422 2.91 -18.75 -3.90
N TYR A 423 2.55 -19.22 -5.09
CA TYR A 423 2.92 -18.66 -6.39
C TYR A 423 1.65 -18.09 -7.01
N VAL A 424 1.67 -16.81 -7.39
CA VAL A 424 0.51 -16.11 -7.95
C VAL A 424 0.93 -15.38 -9.20
N GLN A 425 0.22 -15.64 -10.30
CA GLN A 425 0.45 -15.01 -11.59
C GLN A 425 0.30 -13.49 -11.50
N ALA A 426 1.24 -12.75 -12.10
CA ALA A 426 1.27 -11.30 -12.14
C ALA A 426 1.90 -10.81 -13.46
N GLY A 427 1.33 -9.75 -14.03
CA GLY A 427 1.76 -9.20 -15.32
C GLY A 427 1.13 -9.90 -16.52
N THR A 428 1.43 -9.44 -17.74
CA THR A 428 0.74 -9.94 -18.95
C THR A 428 1.18 -11.30 -19.47
N SER A 429 2.33 -11.83 -19.04
CA SER A 429 2.82 -13.15 -19.46
C SER A 429 2.28 -14.27 -18.57
N GLY A 430 2.12 -15.47 -19.11
CA GLY A 430 1.89 -16.66 -18.30
C GLY A 430 3.03 -16.88 -17.30
N MET A 431 2.69 -17.40 -16.13
CA MET A 431 3.58 -17.75 -15.04
C MET A 431 4.36 -19.01 -15.38
N ASP A 432 5.68 -18.96 -15.25
CA ASP A 432 6.57 -20.12 -15.30
C ASP A 432 7.24 -20.27 -13.94
N ALA A 433 6.76 -21.26 -13.18
CA ALA A 433 7.09 -21.44 -11.78
C ALA A 433 7.40 -22.91 -11.47
N THR A 434 8.40 -23.11 -10.60
CA THR A 434 8.75 -24.43 -10.06
C THR A 434 8.93 -24.32 -8.56
N ASP A 435 8.29 -25.21 -7.79
CA ASP A 435 8.52 -25.23 -6.34
C ASP A 435 9.84 -25.89 -5.97
N ALA A 436 10.86 -25.06 -5.80
CA ALA A 436 12.17 -25.52 -5.34
C ALA A 436 12.23 -25.77 -3.83
N GLN A 437 11.22 -25.33 -3.05
CA GLN A 437 11.25 -25.45 -1.60
C GLN A 437 10.76 -26.81 -1.12
N ASN A 438 9.85 -27.45 -1.86
CA ASN A 438 9.30 -28.77 -1.57
C ASN A 438 8.56 -28.83 -0.23
N ARG A 439 7.83 -27.77 0.13
CA ARG A 439 7.12 -27.64 1.42
C ARG A 439 5.59 -27.64 1.26
N GLY A 440 5.09 -27.97 0.07
CA GLY A 440 3.71 -27.80 -0.32
C GLY A 440 3.48 -26.41 -0.90
N ALA A 441 3.19 -26.36 -2.20
CA ALA A 441 3.00 -25.18 -3.00
C ALA A 441 1.54 -25.00 -3.38
N PHE A 442 1.07 -23.76 -3.30
CA PHE A 442 -0.12 -23.32 -3.98
C PHE A 442 0.31 -22.49 -5.20
N MET A 443 -0.02 -22.93 -6.41
CA MET A 443 0.28 -22.20 -7.63
C MET A 443 -1.01 -21.78 -8.32
N LEU A 444 -1.18 -20.48 -8.50
CA LEU A 444 -2.35 -19.87 -9.11
C LEU A 444 -1.94 -19.16 -10.41
N GLY A 445 -2.18 -19.84 -11.53
CA GLY A 445 -2.06 -19.33 -12.90
C GLY A 445 -3.06 -18.21 -13.21
N GLY A 446 -2.97 -17.63 -14.39
CA GLY A 446 -3.75 -16.47 -14.83
C GLY A 446 -4.57 -16.74 -16.08
N ARG A 447 -4.50 -15.80 -17.04
CA ARG A 447 -5.15 -15.93 -18.36
C ARG A 447 -4.20 -16.40 -19.47
N GLY A 448 -2.92 -16.49 -19.15
CA GLY A 448 -1.85 -16.80 -20.09
C GLY A 448 -1.70 -18.30 -20.29
N ALA A 449 -0.67 -18.71 -21.01
CA ALA A 449 -0.22 -20.09 -20.99
C ALA A 449 0.77 -20.25 -19.83
N ASP A 450 0.32 -20.89 -18.75
CA ASP A 450 1.11 -21.07 -17.53
C ASP A 450 1.87 -22.40 -17.54
N SER A 451 3.07 -22.41 -16.96
CA SER A 451 3.93 -23.58 -16.77
C SER A 451 4.16 -23.76 -15.27
N LEU A 452 3.39 -24.65 -14.66
CA LEU A 452 3.33 -24.84 -13.22
C LEU A 452 3.91 -26.21 -12.87
N THR A 453 4.99 -26.22 -12.08
CA THR A 453 5.65 -27.45 -11.64
C THR A 453 5.78 -27.47 -10.12
N GLY A 454 5.08 -28.39 -9.47
CA GLY A 454 5.25 -28.65 -8.05
C GLY A 454 6.60 -29.28 -7.71
N GLY A 455 6.83 -29.46 -6.42
CA GLY A 455 8.04 -29.99 -5.82
C GLY A 455 7.88 -31.47 -5.44
N THR A 456 8.41 -31.84 -4.27
CA THR A 456 8.23 -33.18 -3.68
C THR A 456 7.24 -33.20 -2.51
N GLY A 457 6.52 -32.09 -2.29
CA GLY A 457 5.47 -31.98 -1.28
C GLY A 457 4.09 -32.12 -1.92
N ASP A 458 3.04 -32.22 -1.10
CA ASP A 458 1.68 -32.22 -1.62
C ASP A 458 1.33 -30.80 -2.11
N ASP A 459 1.12 -30.65 -3.43
CA ASP A 459 0.95 -29.36 -4.08
C ASP A 459 -0.46 -29.17 -4.66
N LEU A 460 -0.87 -27.91 -4.82
CA LEU A 460 -2.10 -27.51 -5.49
C LEU A 460 -1.77 -26.54 -6.63
N LEU A 461 -1.96 -26.99 -7.86
CA LEU A 461 -1.71 -26.21 -9.07
C LEU A 461 -3.05 -25.89 -9.73
N VAL A 462 -3.30 -24.62 -10.03
CA VAL A 462 -4.50 -24.12 -10.67
C VAL A 462 -4.12 -23.30 -11.90
N GLY A 463 -4.41 -23.79 -13.10
CA GLY A 463 -4.10 -23.13 -14.38
C GLY A 463 -4.98 -21.91 -14.65
N ASN A 464 -6.28 -22.03 -14.34
CA ASN A 464 -7.34 -21.09 -14.70
C ASN A 464 -7.67 -21.11 -16.19
N THR A 465 -7.41 -20.05 -16.95
CA THR A 465 -7.79 -20.02 -18.37
C THR A 465 -6.54 -19.93 -19.20
N GLY A 466 -6.40 -20.74 -20.23
CA GLY A 466 -5.16 -20.69 -20.99
C GLY A 466 -4.83 -21.96 -21.71
N PHE A 467 -3.54 -22.13 -21.96
CA PHE A 467 -2.98 -23.39 -22.42
C PHE A 467 -1.95 -23.77 -21.39
N ASP A 468 -2.37 -24.48 -20.35
CA ASP A 468 -1.54 -24.62 -19.17
C ASP A 468 -0.80 -25.95 -19.19
N SER A 469 0.40 -25.96 -18.61
CA SER A 469 1.22 -27.15 -18.41
C SER A 469 1.40 -27.38 -16.91
N LEU A 470 0.76 -28.42 -16.39
CA LEU A 470 0.72 -28.74 -14.97
C LEU A 470 1.49 -30.03 -14.69
N THR A 471 2.46 -29.96 -13.79
CA THR A 471 3.23 -31.11 -13.29
C THR A 471 3.21 -31.09 -11.77
N GLY A 472 2.56 -32.07 -11.13
CA GLY A 472 2.47 -32.13 -9.66
C GLY A 472 3.83 -32.28 -8.99
N GLY A 473 4.71 -33.09 -9.57
CA GLY A 473 5.98 -33.43 -8.93
C GLY A 473 5.80 -34.67 -8.06
N GLY A 474 6.55 -34.80 -6.98
CA GLY A 474 6.36 -35.90 -6.03
C GLY A 474 5.37 -35.50 -4.94
N GLY A 475 4.46 -36.38 -4.53
CA GLY A 475 3.48 -36.04 -3.51
C GLY A 475 2.11 -36.61 -3.85
N THR A 476 1.08 -36.10 -3.19
CA THR A 476 -0.32 -36.29 -3.58
C THR A 476 -0.86 -34.93 -4.00
N ASP A 477 -0.72 -34.64 -5.30
CA ASP A 477 -0.97 -33.31 -5.83
C ASP A 477 -2.41 -33.15 -6.32
N THR A 478 -2.92 -31.92 -6.32
CA THR A 478 -4.17 -31.56 -6.97
C THR A 478 -3.89 -30.59 -8.12
N LEU A 479 -4.24 -31.01 -9.33
CA LEU A 479 -4.02 -30.27 -10.57
C LEU A 479 -5.38 -29.88 -11.15
N ILE A 480 -5.67 -28.58 -11.15
CA ILE A 480 -6.90 -28.01 -11.69
C ILE A 480 -6.54 -27.23 -12.96
N GLY A 481 -6.82 -27.76 -14.14
CA GLY A 481 -6.48 -27.05 -15.40
C GLY A 481 -7.31 -25.79 -15.56
N GLY A 482 -8.63 -25.97 -15.58
CA GLY A 482 -9.58 -24.89 -15.73
C GLY A 482 -10.20 -24.91 -17.12
N ALA A 483 -10.06 -23.85 -17.90
CA ALA A 483 -10.59 -23.74 -19.26
C ALA A 483 -9.48 -23.56 -20.28
N GLY A 484 -9.59 -24.28 -21.39
CA GLY A 484 -8.61 -24.30 -22.46
C GLY A 484 -7.94 -25.66 -22.63
N PHE A 485 -7.03 -25.75 -23.60
CA PHE A 485 -6.36 -27.02 -23.88
C PHE A 485 -5.17 -27.18 -22.94
N ASP A 486 -5.36 -27.93 -21.86
CA ASP A 486 -4.31 -28.11 -20.85
C ASP A 486 -3.50 -29.39 -21.04
N ARG A 487 -2.30 -29.41 -20.47
CA ARG A 487 -1.39 -30.56 -20.46
C ARG A 487 -0.99 -30.93 -19.06
N TYR A 488 -1.20 -32.18 -18.71
CA TYR A 488 -0.84 -32.75 -17.41
C TYR A 488 0.31 -33.74 -17.59
N TYR A 489 1.33 -33.64 -16.74
CA TYR A 489 2.50 -34.52 -16.82
C TYR A 489 2.71 -35.28 -15.51
N TYR A 490 2.85 -36.59 -15.64
CA TYR A 490 3.17 -37.49 -14.54
C TYR A 490 4.43 -38.29 -14.85
N THR A 491 5.31 -38.42 -13.85
CA THR A 491 6.49 -39.31 -13.92
C THR A 491 6.38 -40.43 -12.89
N THR A 492 6.81 -41.64 -13.22
CA THR A 492 6.73 -42.78 -12.31
C THR A 492 7.43 -42.51 -10.99
N GLY A 493 6.73 -42.74 -9.88
CA GLY A 493 7.24 -42.50 -8.53
C GLY A 493 6.77 -41.18 -7.92
N ASN A 494 6.04 -40.37 -8.68
CA ASN A 494 5.52 -39.07 -8.25
C ASN A 494 4.35 -39.15 -7.24
N GLY A 495 3.84 -40.34 -6.94
CA GLY A 495 2.71 -40.50 -6.02
C GLY A 495 1.37 -40.61 -6.74
N ASN A 496 0.31 -40.06 -6.15
CA ASN A 496 -1.07 -40.23 -6.64
C ASN A 496 -1.77 -38.88 -6.80
N ASP A 497 -1.84 -38.40 -8.03
CA ASP A 497 -2.33 -37.05 -8.30
C ASP A 497 -3.85 -37.05 -8.51
N ARG A 498 -4.50 -35.92 -8.25
CA ARG A 498 -5.87 -35.64 -8.62
C ARG A 498 -5.87 -34.61 -9.75
N ILE A 499 -6.43 -34.98 -10.90
CA ILE A 499 -6.68 -34.05 -12.01
C ILE A 499 -8.18 -33.70 -12.03
N GLU A 500 -8.48 -32.40 -12.03
CA GLU A 500 -9.81 -31.84 -12.30
C GLU A 500 -9.69 -30.82 -13.44
N ASP A 501 -10.57 -30.94 -14.43
CA ASP A 501 -10.58 -30.10 -15.62
C ASP A 501 -12.03 -29.85 -16.03
N SER A 502 -12.42 -28.58 -16.03
CA SER A 502 -13.82 -28.19 -16.13
C SER A 502 -14.40 -28.36 -17.53
N ASP A 503 -13.57 -28.26 -18.56
CA ASP A 503 -13.96 -28.50 -19.95
C ASP A 503 -13.43 -29.84 -20.50
N ALA A 504 -12.41 -30.41 -19.85
CA ALA A 504 -11.79 -31.68 -20.16
C ALA A 504 -11.24 -31.82 -21.59
N ASP A 505 -10.93 -30.70 -22.26
CA ASP A 505 -10.38 -30.65 -23.63
C ASP A 505 -8.86 -30.93 -23.68
N GLY A 506 -8.20 -31.04 -22.52
CA GLY A 506 -6.75 -31.27 -22.41
C GLY A 506 -6.23 -32.66 -22.76
N VAL A 507 -4.99 -32.94 -22.36
CA VAL A 507 -4.31 -34.25 -22.51
C VAL A 507 -3.40 -34.58 -21.34
N ILE A 508 -3.25 -35.88 -21.07
CA ILE A 508 -2.42 -36.39 -19.97
C ILE A 508 -1.24 -37.19 -20.52
N PHE A 509 -0.04 -36.92 -20.01
CA PHE A 509 1.19 -37.64 -20.32
C PHE A 509 1.70 -38.40 -19.09
N VAL A 510 2.01 -39.69 -19.25
CA VAL A 510 2.63 -40.54 -18.23
C VAL A 510 3.97 -41.03 -18.75
N ASN A 511 5.08 -40.65 -18.11
CA ASN A 511 6.45 -40.93 -18.57
C ASN A 511 6.70 -40.50 -20.02
N GLY A 512 6.11 -39.38 -20.45
CA GLY A 512 6.17 -38.89 -21.84
C GLY A 512 5.24 -39.60 -22.83
N GLN A 513 4.49 -40.63 -22.40
CA GLN A 513 3.48 -41.30 -23.21
C GLN A 513 2.11 -40.64 -23.05
N LEU A 514 1.50 -40.25 -24.17
CA LEU A 514 0.14 -39.72 -24.20
C LEU A 514 -0.89 -40.80 -23.82
N LEU A 515 -1.77 -40.50 -22.89
CA LEU A 515 -2.92 -41.35 -22.57
C LEU A 515 -3.99 -41.23 -23.66
N ILE A 516 -4.31 -42.36 -24.31
CA ILE A 516 -5.34 -42.43 -25.36
C ILE A 516 -6.51 -43.34 -24.98
N GLY A 517 -6.49 -43.87 -23.75
CA GLY A 517 -7.45 -44.87 -23.28
C GLY A 517 -7.06 -46.30 -23.64
N GLY A 518 -8.05 -47.19 -23.58
CA GLY A 518 -7.80 -48.63 -23.61
C GLY A 518 -9.02 -49.44 -24.03
N VAL A 519 -8.77 -50.72 -24.25
CA VAL A 519 -9.78 -51.71 -24.62
C VAL A 519 -9.96 -52.67 -23.46
N LYS A 520 -11.21 -53.08 -23.20
CA LYS A 520 -11.51 -54.17 -22.27
C LYS A 520 -12.26 -55.30 -22.97
N LYS A 521 -12.10 -56.52 -22.45
CA LYS A 521 -12.96 -57.65 -22.82
C LYS A 521 -14.33 -57.50 -22.16
N ASP A 522 -15.35 -58.15 -22.71
CA ASP A 522 -16.72 -58.08 -22.21
C ASP A 522 -16.84 -58.44 -20.71
N GLU A 523 -15.98 -59.34 -20.22
CA GLU A 523 -15.97 -59.82 -18.83
C GLU A 523 -15.06 -59.00 -17.90
N ASP A 524 -14.18 -58.16 -18.46
CA ASP A 524 -13.21 -57.38 -17.68
C ASP A 524 -13.88 -56.13 -17.07
N GLN A 525 -13.42 -55.78 -15.87
CA GLN A 525 -13.85 -54.55 -15.19
C GLN A 525 -13.03 -53.33 -15.62
N ASP A 526 -11.78 -53.54 -16.03
CA ASP A 526 -10.79 -52.50 -16.28
C ASP A 526 -10.42 -52.44 -17.78
N TRP A 527 -10.16 -51.23 -18.29
CA TRP A 527 -9.60 -51.05 -19.63
C TRP A 527 -8.08 -51.03 -19.57
N THR A 528 -7.42 -51.62 -20.56
CA THR A 528 -5.95 -51.64 -20.63
C THR A 528 -5.48 -50.90 -21.89
N SER A 529 -4.41 -50.11 -21.76
CA SER A 529 -3.78 -49.42 -22.88
C SER A 529 -3.26 -50.42 -23.93
N PRO A 530 -3.07 -49.99 -25.20
CA PRO A 530 -2.64 -50.90 -26.27
C PRO A 530 -1.30 -51.62 -26.02
N ASP A 531 -0.40 -51.02 -25.25
CA ASP A 531 0.90 -51.56 -24.86
C ASP A 531 0.86 -52.41 -23.58
N GLY A 532 -0.31 -52.51 -22.93
CA GLY A 532 -0.51 -53.30 -21.71
C GLY A 532 0.00 -52.65 -20.42
N THR A 533 0.54 -51.43 -20.46
CA THR A 533 1.26 -50.83 -19.32
C THR A 533 0.34 -50.07 -18.36
N ILE A 534 -0.74 -49.47 -18.88
CA ILE A 534 -1.65 -48.60 -18.14
C ILE A 534 -3.03 -49.26 -18.04
N LYS A 535 -3.60 -49.25 -16.83
CA LYS A 535 -4.98 -49.67 -16.59
C LYS A 535 -5.84 -48.47 -16.21
N TYR A 536 -7.06 -48.49 -16.70
CA TYR A 536 -8.09 -47.49 -16.44
C TYR A 536 -9.24 -48.17 -15.70
N VAL A 537 -9.60 -47.65 -14.53
CA VAL A 537 -10.59 -48.25 -13.62
C VAL A 537 -11.59 -47.18 -13.21
N MET A 538 -12.90 -47.46 -13.29
CA MET A 538 -13.88 -46.54 -12.71
C MET A 538 -14.00 -46.77 -11.20
N SER A 539 -13.86 -45.72 -10.41
CA SER A 539 -14.11 -45.74 -8.97
C SER A 539 -15.23 -44.76 -8.66
N GLY A 540 -16.45 -45.27 -8.51
CA GLY A 540 -17.64 -44.42 -8.48
C GLY A 540 -17.81 -43.71 -9.82
N THR A 541 -17.78 -42.39 -9.79
CA THR A 541 -17.92 -41.50 -10.97
C THR A 541 -16.58 -41.09 -11.57
N ASP A 542 -15.46 -41.45 -10.94
CA ASP A 542 -14.12 -40.97 -11.30
C ASP A 542 -13.35 -42.01 -12.10
N LEU A 543 -12.45 -41.55 -12.97
CA LEU A 543 -11.49 -42.42 -13.65
C LEU A 543 -10.19 -42.53 -12.85
N VAL A 544 -9.84 -43.74 -12.43
CA VAL A 544 -8.57 -44.05 -11.78
C VAL A 544 -7.60 -44.64 -12.81
N VAL A 545 -6.43 -44.04 -12.94
CA VAL A 545 -5.36 -44.51 -13.82
C VAL A 545 -4.30 -45.22 -12.99
N LYS A 546 -3.89 -46.41 -13.43
CA LYS A 546 -2.91 -47.26 -12.73
C LYS A 546 -1.76 -47.61 -13.64
N LEU A 547 -0.55 -47.58 -13.09
CA LEU A 547 0.66 -48.13 -13.70
C LEU A 547 1.01 -49.42 -12.97
N GLY A 548 0.87 -50.56 -13.65
CA GLY A 548 0.88 -51.86 -12.98
C GLY A 548 -0.28 -52.00 -11.98
N ASN A 549 0.05 -52.17 -10.69
CA ASN A 549 -0.93 -52.25 -9.60
C ASN A 549 -1.04 -50.96 -8.77
N GLN A 550 -0.22 -49.95 -9.07
CA GLN A 550 -0.19 -48.68 -8.35
C GLN A 550 -1.16 -47.70 -8.99
N THR A 551 -2.03 -47.09 -8.18
CA THR A 551 -2.78 -45.90 -8.60
C THR A 551 -1.81 -44.72 -8.71
N ILE A 552 -1.79 -44.11 -9.88
CA ILE A 552 -0.91 -42.96 -10.17
C ILE A 552 -1.68 -41.65 -10.27
N MET A 553 -2.97 -41.70 -10.62
CA MET A 553 -3.83 -40.52 -10.60
C MET A 553 -5.32 -40.88 -10.61
N THR A 554 -6.13 -39.94 -10.15
CA THR A 554 -7.59 -39.92 -10.28
C THR A 554 -8.00 -38.72 -11.14
N VAL A 555 -8.77 -38.94 -12.20
CA VAL A 555 -9.06 -37.96 -13.26
C VAL A 555 -10.55 -37.69 -13.35
N ASN A 556 -10.91 -36.40 -13.22
CA ASN A 556 -12.23 -35.78 -13.18
C ASN A 556 -13.31 -36.45 -12.31
N GLU A 557 -14.03 -35.63 -11.55
CA GLU A 557 -15.28 -36.08 -10.98
C GLU A 557 -16.33 -36.21 -12.10
N ASN A 558 -17.09 -37.31 -12.12
CA ASN A 558 -18.05 -37.60 -13.19
C ASN A 558 -17.43 -37.78 -14.58
N PHE A 559 -16.28 -38.45 -14.62
CA PHE A 559 -15.53 -38.72 -15.84
C PHE A 559 -16.40 -39.32 -16.96
N GLN A 560 -16.40 -38.66 -18.12
CA GLN A 560 -17.09 -39.12 -19.33
C GLN A 560 -16.11 -39.70 -20.35
N ASN A 561 -16.56 -40.72 -21.09
CA ASN A 561 -15.72 -41.31 -22.13
C ASN A 561 -15.34 -40.25 -23.19
N GLY A 562 -14.06 -40.18 -23.54
CA GLY A 562 -13.52 -39.19 -24.48
C GLY A 562 -12.95 -37.93 -23.85
N GLN A 563 -13.19 -37.67 -22.56
CA GLN A 563 -12.51 -36.60 -21.82
C GLN A 563 -10.98 -36.82 -21.84
N PHE A 564 -10.22 -35.73 -21.93
CA PHE A 564 -8.77 -35.73 -22.12
C PHE A 564 -8.29 -36.55 -23.32
N ARG A 565 -9.17 -36.79 -24.30
CA ARG A 565 -8.97 -37.70 -25.45
C ARG A 565 -8.78 -39.18 -25.06
N ILE A 566 -9.16 -39.55 -23.84
CA ILE A 566 -9.09 -40.92 -23.33
C ILE A 566 -10.33 -41.70 -23.78
N GLN A 567 -10.14 -42.64 -24.70
CA GLN A 567 -11.22 -43.46 -25.27
C GLN A 567 -11.23 -44.85 -24.65
N ARG A 568 -12.28 -45.16 -23.89
CA ARG A 568 -12.57 -46.47 -23.31
C ARG A 568 -13.49 -47.25 -24.25
N ARG A 569 -13.01 -48.39 -24.78
CA ARG A 569 -13.72 -49.22 -25.75
C ARG A 569 -13.92 -50.66 -25.26
N VAL A 570 -14.93 -51.33 -25.78
CA VAL A 570 -15.15 -52.77 -25.54
C VAL A 570 -14.75 -53.56 -26.78
N GLU A 571 -14.04 -54.68 -26.63
CA GLU A 571 -13.47 -55.45 -27.75
C GLU A 571 -14.52 -55.85 -28.82
N LYS A 572 -15.76 -56.11 -28.40
CA LYS A 572 -16.87 -56.42 -29.30
C LYS A 572 -17.25 -55.26 -30.23
N GLU A 573 -17.09 -54.01 -29.77
CA GLU A 573 -17.40 -52.81 -30.54
C GLU A 573 -16.36 -52.58 -31.66
N GLU A 574 -15.08 -52.90 -31.41
CA GLU A 574 -14.03 -52.82 -32.43
C GLU A 574 -14.22 -53.86 -33.54
N ARG A 575 -14.69 -55.06 -33.21
CA ARG A 575 -14.98 -56.13 -34.20
C ARG A 575 -16.17 -55.86 -35.11
N MET A 576 -17.08 -54.95 -34.72
CA MET A 576 -18.25 -54.57 -35.54
C MET A 576 -17.99 -53.33 -36.40
N ALA A 577 -16.95 -52.55 -36.08
CA ALA A 577 -16.55 -51.35 -36.81
C ALA A 577 -15.46 -51.61 -37.88
N ALA A 578 -14.72 -52.72 -37.76
CA ALA A 578 -13.77 -53.23 -38.74
C ALA A 578 -14.45 -54.16 -39.74
#